data_AF-A0A9X7XS56-F1
#
_entry.id   AF-A0A9X7XS56-F1
#
_cell.length_a   1.000
_cell.length_b   1.000
_cell.length_c   1.000
_cell.angle_alpha   90.00
_cell.angle_beta   90.00
_cell.angle_gamma   90.00
#
_symmetry.space_group_name_H-M   'P 1'
#
loop_
_entity.id
_entity.type
_entity.pdbx_description
1 polymer ?
#
loop_
_entity_poly.entity_id
_entity_poly.type
_entity_poly.pdbx_seq_one_letter_code
_entity_poly.pdbx_strand_id
1 'polypeptide(L)'
;MPSVENNATDFLSLAKQQLVHAIIQAKTKPYLPVWGELFTSLRDIARIGRQREENIMLYLLQPTGSMWYLYKENRFHADLPDPGISISLSQKQLIDALLKGSFSPKIPSA
;
A
#
# COMPACT_ATOMS: atom_id res chain seq x y z
N MET A 1 -3.93 13.55 27.50
CA MET A 1 -3.38 12.20 27.25
C MET A 1 -3.02 12.10 25.75
N PRO A 2 -1.73 12.24 25.36
CA PRO A 2 -1.31 12.31 23.94
C PRO A 2 -0.56 11.06 23.42
N SER A 3 -0.55 9.93 24.13
CA SER A 3 0.38 8.82 23.83
C SER A 3 -0.12 7.79 22.79
N VAL A 4 -1.40 7.77 22.44
CA VAL A 4 -1.97 6.71 21.57
C VAL A 4 -1.90 7.10 20.08
N GLU A 5 -2.11 8.37 19.76
CA GLU A 5 -2.12 8.86 18.38
C GLU A 5 -0.74 8.84 17.72
N ASN A 6 0.31 9.15 18.49
CA ASN A 6 1.69 9.10 18.01
C ASN A 6 2.11 7.68 17.63
N ASN A 7 1.85 6.70 18.50
CA ASN A 7 2.18 5.30 18.25
C ASN A 7 1.49 4.76 17.00
N ALA A 8 0.20 5.03 16.81
CA ALA A 8 -0.53 4.55 15.64
C ALA A 8 -0.01 5.17 14.33
N THR A 9 0.48 6.41 14.38
CA THR A 9 1.06 7.09 13.22
C THR A 9 2.43 6.52 12.88
N ASP A 10 3.21 6.16 13.90
CA ASP A 10 4.50 5.48 13.74
C ASP A 10 4.32 4.05 13.20
N PHE A 11 3.31 3.31 13.66
CA PHE A 11 2.99 2.00 13.10
C PHE A 11 2.51 2.08 11.64
N LEU A 12 1.74 3.11 11.30
CA LEU A 12 1.29 3.32 9.93
C LEU A 12 2.45 3.66 8.99
N SER A 13 3.35 4.54 9.41
CA SER A 13 4.53 4.91 8.62
C SER A 13 5.44 3.70 8.40
N LEU A 14 5.67 2.90 9.44
CA LEU A 14 6.42 1.65 9.35
C LEU A 14 5.78 0.65 8.38
N ALA A 15 4.46 0.44 8.46
CA ALA A 15 3.76 -0.48 7.57
C ALA A 15 3.85 -0.04 6.10
N LYS A 16 3.76 1.27 5.82
CA LYS A 16 3.96 1.81 4.47
C LYS A 16 5.39 1.61 3.97
N GLN A 17 6.39 1.83 4.82
CA GLN A 17 7.79 1.61 4.46
C GLN A 17 8.08 0.13 4.15
N GLN A 18 7.58 -0.78 4.99
CA GLN A 18 7.71 -2.22 4.77
C GLN A 18 7.04 -2.66 3.46
N LEU A 19 5.85 -2.13 3.15
CA LEU A 19 5.16 -2.39 1.89
C LEU A 19 6.01 -1.96 0.68
N VAL A 20 6.51 -0.72 0.68
CA VAL A 20 7.33 -0.21 -0.42
C VAL A 20 8.61 -1.02 -0.57
N HIS A 21 9.28 -1.36 0.53
CA HIS A 21 10.48 -2.19 0.53
C HIS A 21 10.22 -3.58 -0.06
N ALA A 22 9.13 -4.24 0.37
CA ALA A 22 8.74 -5.55 -0.16
C ALA A 22 8.45 -5.51 -1.67
N ILE A 23 7.79 -4.45 -2.16
CA ILE A 23 7.52 -4.28 -3.60
C ILE A 23 8.85 -4.10 -4.39
N ILE A 24 9.76 -3.26 -3.89
CA ILE A 24 11.08 -3.05 -4.52
C ILE A 24 11.91 -4.35 -4.50
N GLN A 25 11.85 -5.09 -3.40
CA GLN A 25 12.54 -6.37 -3.27
C GLN A 25 11.98 -7.42 -4.23
N ALA A 26 10.65 -7.49 -4.40
CA ALA A 26 10.01 -8.36 -5.39
C ALA A 26 10.52 -8.07 -6.81
N LYS A 27 10.67 -6.79 -7.16
CA LYS A 27 11.13 -6.35 -8.47
C LYS A 27 12.61 -6.65 -8.70
N THR A 28 13.45 -6.44 -7.69
CA THR A 28 14.92 -6.62 -7.80
C THR A 28 15.36 -8.07 -7.64
N LYS A 29 14.62 -8.87 -6.86
CA LYS A 29 14.91 -10.27 -6.57
C LYS A 29 13.62 -11.11 -6.67
N PRO A 30 13.15 -11.43 -7.88
CA PRO A 30 11.85 -12.11 -8.10
C PRO A 30 11.75 -13.51 -7.49
N TYR A 31 12.88 -14.13 -7.18
CA TYR A 31 12.97 -15.44 -6.55
C TYR A 31 12.79 -15.39 -5.02
N LEU A 32 12.76 -14.21 -4.41
CA LEU A 32 12.57 -14.09 -2.96
C LEU A 32 11.08 -14.14 -2.59
N PRO A 33 10.71 -14.90 -1.54
CA PRO A 33 9.33 -14.96 -1.08
C PRO A 33 8.99 -13.71 -0.27
N VAL A 34 8.48 -12.67 -0.94
CA VAL A 34 8.01 -11.42 -0.30
C VAL A 34 6.53 -11.42 0.08
N TRP A 35 5.86 -12.56 -0.11
CA TRP A 35 4.41 -12.70 0.03
C TRP A 35 3.93 -12.35 1.45
N GLY A 36 4.69 -12.76 2.46
CA GLY A 36 4.35 -12.54 3.87
C GLY A 36 4.42 -11.07 4.26
N GLU A 37 5.44 -10.37 3.78
CA GLU A 37 5.66 -8.94 4.00
C GLU A 37 4.56 -8.12 3.32
N LEU A 38 4.28 -8.40 2.04
CA LEU A 38 3.18 -7.74 1.32
C LEU A 38 1.84 -7.94 2.03
N PHE A 39 1.53 -9.18 2.43
CA PHE A 39 0.28 -9.48 3.11
C PHE A 39 0.17 -8.77 4.46
N THR A 40 1.24 -8.82 5.26
CA THR A 40 1.26 -8.25 6.62
C THR A 40 1.14 -6.73 6.55
N SER A 41 1.95 -6.06 5.73
CA SER A 41 1.91 -4.60 5.63
C SER A 41 0.55 -4.09 5.12
N LEU A 42 -0.04 -4.73 4.10
CA LEU A 42 -1.37 -4.35 3.61
C LEU A 42 -2.46 -4.58 4.66
N ARG A 43 -2.40 -5.71 5.38
CA ARG A 43 -3.35 -6.01 6.47
C ARG A 43 -3.25 -4.98 7.59
N ASP A 44 -2.03 -4.58 7.96
CA ASP A 44 -1.81 -3.63 9.04
C ASP A 44 -2.30 -2.23 8.66
N ILE A 45 -2.06 -1.80 7.41
CA ILE A 45 -2.62 -0.57 6.85
C ILE A 45 -4.16 -0.61 6.88
N ALA A 46 -4.77 -1.70 6.38
CA ALA A 46 -6.23 -1.84 6.38
C ALA A 46 -6.82 -1.88 7.80
N ARG A 47 -6.12 -2.49 8.75
CA ARG A 47 -6.52 -2.49 10.16
C ARG A 47 -6.49 -1.08 10.74
N ILE A 48 -5.44 -0.31 10.51
CA ILE A 48 -5.31 1.07 10.99
C ILE A 48 -6.39 1.95 10.36
N GLY A 49 -6.62 1.83 9.05
CA GLY A 49 -7.67 2.60 8.35
C GLY A 49 -9.07 2.30 8.87
N ARG A 50 -9.37 1.04 9.22
CA ARG A 50 -10.63 0.69 9.89
C ARG A 50 -10.73 1.23 11.31
N GLN A 51 -9.65 1.18 12.08
CA GLN A 51 -9.63 1.69 13.46
C GLN A 51 -9.82 3.22 13.52
N ARG A 52 -9.34 3.93 12.51
CA ARG A 52 -9.42 5.39 12.42
C ARG A 52 -10.57 5.89 11.55
N GLU A 53 -11.31 4.99 10.91
CA GLU A 53 -12.38 5.31 9.94
C GLU A 53 -11.91 6.31 8.87
N GLU A 54 -10.69 6.11 8.37
CA GLU A 54 -10.03 7.02 7.44
C GLU A 54 -9.49 6.30 6.20
N ASN A 55 -9.55 7.01 5.06
CA ASN A 55 -8.87 6.56 3.86
C ASN A 55 -7.37 6.79 4.02
N ILE A 56 -6.56 5.79 3.67
CA ILE A 56 -5.12 5.86 3.84
C ILE A 56 -4.46 5.86 2.47
N MET A 57 -3.69 6.91 2.17
CA MET A 57 -2.78 6.89 1.02
C MET A 57 -1.57 6.00 1.35
N LEU A 58 -1.34 4.95 0.56
CA LEU A 58 -0.22 4.03 0.72
C LEU A 58 1.07 4.65 0.17
N TYR A 59 1.06 4.96 -1.14
CA TYR A 59 2.19 5.54 -1.87
C TYR A 59 1.72 6.11 -3.22
N LEU A 60 2.57 6.91 -3.85
CA LEU A 60 2.38 7.40 -5.21
C LEU A 60 2.81 6.34 -6.22
N LEU A 61 2.07 6.21 -7.33
CA LEU A 61 2.36 5.28 -8.41
C LEU A 61 3.36 5.87 -9.42
N GLN A 62 4.12 4.99 -10.09
CA GLN A 62 4.90 5.34 -11.27
C GLN A 62 4.16 4.87 -12.54
N PRO A 63 3.97 5.71 -13.59
CA PRO A 63 4.46 7.08 -13.74
C PRO A 63 3.63 8.15 -13.02
N THR A 64 2.32 7.95 -12.88
CA THR A 64 1.38 8.89 -12.26
C THR A 64 0.28 8.14 -11.51
N GLY A 65 -0.30 8.78 -10.50
CA GLY A 65 -1.40 8.24 -9.71
C GLY A 65 -1.03 7.93 -8.27
N SER A 66 -1.98 7.34 -7.55
CA SER A 66 -1.86 7.08 -6.12
C SER A 66 -2.55 5.78 -5.73
N MET A 67 -1.96 5.07 -4.78
CA MET A 67 -2.53 3.86 -4.20
C MET A 67 -3.13 4.22 -2.85
N TRP A 68 -4.39 3.85 -2.65
CA TRP A 68 -5.17 4.12 -1.45
C TRP A 68 -5.75 2.84 -0.85
N TYR A 69 -6.01 2.89 0.45
CA TYR A 69 -6.95 2.01 1.13
C TYR A 69 -8.19 2.84 1.45
N LEU A 70 -9.36 2.38 0.98
CA LEU A 70 -10.64 3.01 1.21
C LEU A 70 -11.39 2.26 2.31
N TYR A 71 -11.64 2.92 3.44
CA TYR A 71 -12.12 2.22 4.65
C TYR A 71 -13.57 1.78 4.54
N LYS A 72 -14.43 2.57 3.89
CA LYS A 72 -15.87 2.27 3.75
C LYS A 72 -16.11 1.06 2.88
N GLU A 73 -15.32 0.95 1.81
CA GLU A 73 -15.38 -0.13 0.84
C GLU A 73 -14.57 -1.35 1.30
N ASN A 74 -13.64 -1.16 2.25
CA ASN A 74 -12.67 -2.16 2.69
C ASN A 74 -11.88 -2.72 1.49
N ARG A 75 -11.44 -1.83 0.59
CA ARG A 75 -10.72 -2.17 -0.64
C ARG A 75 -9.51 -1.27 -0.84
N PHE A 76 -8.55 -1.80 -1.60
CA PHE A 76 -7.46 -1.00 -2.13
C PHE A 76 -7.89 -0.36 -3.44
N HIS A 77 -7.39 0.83 -3.71
CA HIS A 77 -7.82 1.65 -4.82
C HIS A 77 -6.63 2.31 -5.48
N ALA A 78 -6.39 1.98 -6.75
CA ALA A 78 -5.42 2.68 -7.57
C ALA A 78 -6.14 3.79 -8.34
N ASP A 79 -5.81 5.03 -8.04
CA ASP A 79 -6.32 6.21 -8.73
C ASP A 79 -5.30 6.65 -9.79
N LEU A 80 -5.64 6.48 -11.06
CA LEU A 80 -4.81 6.80 -12.22
C LEU A 80 -5.41 8.05 -12.92
N PRO A 81 -4.78 9.23 -12.78
CA PRO A 81 -5.38 10.50 -13.21
C PRO A 81 -5.51 10.63 -14.73
N ASP A 82 -4.71 9.91 -15.52
CA ASP A 82 -4.78 9.88 -16.98
C ASP A 82 -4.81 8.42 -17.44
N PRO A 83 -5.95 7.90 -17.97
CA PRO A 83 -7.15 8.60 -18.46
C PRO A 83 -8.31 8.69 -17.44
N GLY A 84 -8.05 8.94 -16.15
CA GLY A 84 -9.09 9.02 -15.11
C GLY A 84 -9.64 7.66 -14.69
N ILE A 85 -8.82 6.61 -14.77
CA ILE A 85 -9.20 5.25 -14.42
C ILE A 85 -9.01 5.03 -12.93
N SER A 86 -10.02 4.48 -12.29
CA SER A 86 -9.93 4.01 -10.91
C SER A 86 -10.08 2.49 -10.85
N ILE A 87 -9.15 1.81 -10.17
CA ILE A 87 -9.13 0.34 -10.07
C ILE A 87 -9.26 -0.06 -8.61
N SER A 88 -10.37 -0.73 -8.27
CA SER A 88 -10.62 -1.24 -6.92
C SER A 88 -10.26 -2.72 -6.80
N LEU A 89 -9.38 -3.03 -5.85
CA LEU A 89 -8.75 -4.34 -5.67
C LEU A 89 -9.03 -4.85 -4.25
N SER A 90 -9.29 -6.15 -4.12
CA SER A 90 -9.13 -6.82 -2.82
C SER A 90 -7.65 -6.91 -2.45
N GLN A 91 -7.33 -7.19 -1.20
CA GLN A 91 -5.95 -7.40 -0.76
C GLN A 91 -5.22 -8.45 -1.62
N LYS A 92 -5.87 -9.58 -1.89
CA LYS A 92 -5.30 -10.65 -2.71
C LYS A 92 -5.03 -10.19 -4.14
N GLN A 93 -6.00 -9.50 -4.76
CA GLN A 93 -5.84 -8.97 -6.12
C GLN A 93 -4.71 -7.96 -6.20
N LEU A 94 -4.55 -7.10 -5.18
CA LEU A 94 -3.44 -6.16 -5.13
C LEU A 94 -2.10 -6.89 -5.02
N ILE A 95 -1.97 -7.89 -4.14
CA ILE A 95 -0.73 -8.67 -4.01
C ILE A 95 -0.38 -9.34 -5.34
N ASP A 96 -1.34 -10.01 -5.97
CA ASP A 96 -1.12 -10.67 -7.26
C ASP A 96 -0.69 -9.66 -8.36
N ALA A 97 -1.26 -8.46 -8.34
CA ALA A 97 -0.90 -7.38 -9.27
C ALA A 97 0.52 -6.83 -8.99
N LEU A 98 0.88 -6.63 -7.73
CA LEU A 98 2.22 -6.15 -7.32
C LEU A 98 3.32 -7.14 -7.70
N LEU A 99 3.07 -8.44 -7.51
CA LEU A 99 4.00 -9.50 -7.90
C LEU A 99 4.19 -9.59 -9.41
N LYS A 100 3.18 -9.18 -10.19
CA LYS A 100 3.27 -9.04 -11.66
C LYS A 100 3.89 -7.72 -12.09
N GLY A 101 4.33 -6.86 -11.15
CA GLY A 101 4.96 -5.56 -11.43
C GLY A 101 3.99 -4.41 -11.70
N SER A 102 2.67 -4.64 -11.59
CA SER A 102 1.68 -3.56 -11.69
C SER A 102 1.68 -2.67 -10.44
N PHE A 103 1.20 -1.44 -10.56
CA PHE A 103 1.07 -0.48 -9.46
C PHE A 103 2.37 -0.23 -8.66
N SER A 104 3.50 -0.18 -9.38
CA SER A 104 4.81 0.07 -8.78
C SER A 104 4.85 1.42 -8.07
N PRO A 105 5.42 1.51 -6.86
CA PRO A 105 5.60 2.77 -6.15
C PRO A 105 6.60 3.66 -6.90
N LYS A 106 6.37 4.97 -6.86
CA LYS A 106 7.35 5.96 -7.27
C LYS A 106 8.52 5.90 -6.29
N ILE A 107 9.65 5.42 -6.77
CA ILE A 107 10.89 5.35 -5.98
C ILE A 107 11.31 6.80 -5.70
N PRO A 108 11.56 7.19 -4.44
CA PRO A 108 12.20 8.47 -4.15
C PRO A 108 13.54 8.47 -4.89
N SER A 109 13.75 9.40 -5.82
CA SER A 109 15.09 9.61 -6.40
C SER A 109 16.06 9.84 -5.25
N ALA A 110 17.09 8.99 -5.17
CA ALA A 110 18.21 9.17 -4.26
C ALA A 110 18.96 10.47 -4.57
#